data_AF-A0A679H4E1-F1
#
_entry.id   AF-A0A679H4E1-F1
#
_cell.length_a   1.000
_cell.length_b   1.000
_cell.length_c   1.000
_cell.angle_alpha   90.00
_cell.angle_beta   90.00
_cell.angle_gamma   90.00
#
_symmetry.space_group_name_H-M   'P 1'
#
loop_
_entity.id
_entity.type
_entity.pdbx_description
1 polymer ?
#
loop_
_entity_poly.entity_id
_entity_poly.type
_entity_poly.pdbx_seq_one_letter_code
_entity_poly.pdbx_strand_id
1 'polypeptide(L)'
;MTLDYPFITLEEQSRFMVGVTLPQSFKIPKGFGVYEVPAGEYAIFRFKGLYHELNRVYRYIYLDWLPANDYSLREPFTFETYINTPEKTPVSELITDIYIPVKKKEI
;
A
#
# COMPACT_ATOMS: atom_id res chain seq x y z
N MET A 1 0.21 5.68 0.10
CA MET A 1 0.72 5.21 -1.20
C MET A 1 2.08 5.84 -1.43
N THR A 2 3.11 5.03 -1.53
CA THR A 2 4.49 5.51 -1.74
C THR A 2 4.79 5.48 -3.23
N LEU A 3 5.31 6.59 -3.77
CA LEU A 3 5.57 6.75 -5.21
C LEU A 3 7.04 6.57 -5.58
N ASP A 4 7.92 6.46 -4.59
CA ASP A 4 9.36 6.43 -4.76
C ASP A 4 9.98 5.38 -3.84
N TYR A 5 11.08 4.76 -4.26
CA TYR A 5 11.77 3.76 -3.44
C TYR A 5 12.79 4.47 -2.53
N PRO A 6 12.64 4.39 -1.19
CA PRO A 6 13.42 5.22 -0.26
C PRO A 6 14.91 4.90 -0.22
N PHE A 7 15.35 3.76 -0.77
CA PHE A 7 16.78 3.43 -0.88
C PHE A 7 17.40 3.86 -2.22
N ILE A 8 16.61 4.44 -3.13
CA ILE A 8 17.09 5.00 -4.41
C ILE A 8 16.83 6.50 -4.47
N THR A 9 15.64 6.94 -4.06
CA THR A 9 15.23 8.35 -4.08
C THR A 9 15.66 9.04 -2.79
N LEU A 10 16.31 10.20 -2.91
CA LEU A 10 16.68 11.04 -1.77
C LEU A 10 15.43 11.47 -0.98
N GLU A 11 15.58 11.67 0.33
CA GLU A 11 14.46 11.97 1.22
C GLU A 11 13.69 13.22 0.79
N GLU A 12 14.40 14.28 0.40
CA GLU A 12 13.82 15.54 -0.08
C GLU A 12 13.09 15.42 -1.42
N GLN A 13 13.28 14.31 -2.14
CA GLN A 13 12.63 14.00 -3.41
C GLN A 13 11.58 12.90 -3.26
N SER A 14 11.45 12.31 -2.07
CA SER A 14 10.51 11.23 -1.79
C SER A 14 9.09 11.74 -1.83
N ARG A 15 8.26 11.16 -2.71
CA ARG A 15 6.85 11.51 -2.83
C ARG A 15 6.02 10.37 -2.29
N PHE A 16 5.06 10.75 -1.46
CA PHE A 16 4.04 9.85 -0.97
C PHE A 16 2.69 10.58 -0.92
N MET A 17 1.63 9.81 -1.00
CA MET A 17 0.26 10.30 -0.88
C MET A 17 -0.39 9.68 0.35
N VAL A 18 -0.98 10.54 1.18
CA VAL A 18 -1.84 10.18 2.31
C VAL A 18 -3.22 10.74 2.04
N GLY A 19 -4.23 9.92 2.24
CA GLY A 19 -5.61 10.31 1.98
C GLY A 19 -6.58 9.35 2.63
N VAL A 20 -7.87 9.64 2.44
CA VAL A 20 -8.98 8.84 2.92
C VAL A 20 -9.88 8.49 1.74
N THR A 21 -10.47 7.30 1.77
CA THR A 21 -11.47 6.90 0.78
C THR A 21 -12.75 7.67 1.02
N LEU A 22 -13.27 8.32 -0.01
CA LEU A 22 -14.48 9.14 0.04
C LEU A 22 -15.44 8.68 -1.07
N PRO A 23 -16.76 8.84 -0.88
CA PRO A 23 -17.71 8.61 -1.96
C PRO A 23 -17.50 9.63 -3.09
N GLN A 24 -17.80 9.24 -4.33
CA GLN A 24 -17.64 10.13 -5.51
C GLN A 24 -18.44 11.43 -5.42
N SER A 25 -19.52 11.45 -4.63
CA SER A 25 -20.36 12.63 -4.40
C SER A 25 -19.73 13.66 -3.45
N PHE A 26 -18.60 13.35 -2.81
CA PHE A 26 -17.97 14.22 -1.83
C PHE A 26 -17.33 15.45 -2.50
N LYS A 27 -17.61 16.63 -1.96
CA LYS A 27 -17.03 17.89 -2.45
C LYS A 27 -15.65 18.10 -1.84
N ILE A 28 -14.63 18.15 -2.68
CA ILE A 28 -13.23 18.25 -2.27
C ILE A 28 -12.91 19.69 -1.83
N PRO A 29 -12.39 19.90 -0.61
CA PRO A 29 -11.98 21.22 -0.16
C PRO A 29 -10.81 21.77 -0.99
N LYS A 30 -10.69 23.10 -1.05
CA LYS A 30 -9.57 23.77 -1.73
C LYS A 30 -8.24 23.34 -1.10
N GLY A 31 -7.26 23.00 -1.93
CA GLY A 31 -5.92 22.58 -1.49
C GLY A 31 -5.72 21.06 -1.38
N PHE A 32 -6.76 20.26 -1.61
CA PHE A 32 -6.66 18.80 -1.66
C PHE A 32 -6.72 18.29 -3.11
N GLY A 33 -5.95 17.23 -3.38
CA GLY A 33 -6.03 16.47 -4.62
C GLY A 33 -6.96 15.27 -4.49
N VAL A 34 -7.47 14.80 -5.63
CA VAL A 34 -8.15 13.50 -5.74
C VAL A 34 -7.24 12.54 -6.48
N TYR A 35 -7.18 11.32 -6.01
CA TYR A 35 -6.51 10.23 -6.70
C TYR A 35 -7.47 9.04 -6.78
N GLU A 36 -7.71 8.58 -8.00
CA GLU A 36 -8.47 7.36 -8.24
C GLU A 36 -7.51 6.19 -8.33
N VAL A 37 -7.69 5.21 -7.43
CA VAL A 37 -6.91 3.97 -7.48
C VAL A 37 -7.40 3.15 -8.68
N PRO A 38 -6.51 2.78 -9.62
CA PRO A 38 -6.92 2.04 -10.81
C PRO A 38 -7.59 0.71 -10.46
N ALA A 39 -8.72 0.43 -11.11
CA ALA A 39 -9.41 -0.85 -10.96
C ALA A 39 -8.55 -2.03 -11.45
N GLY A 40 -8.84 -3.24 -10.94
CA GLY A 40 -8.26 -4.50 -11.38
C GLY A 40 -7.84 -5.39 -10.21
N GLU A 41 -7.01 -6.39 -10.49
CA GLU A 41 -6.62 -7.40 -9.52
C GLU A 41 -5.53 -6.91 -8.57
N TYR A 42 -5.77 -7.08 -7.27
CA TYR A 42 -4.81 -6.81 -6.21
C TYR A 42 -4.70 -8.03 -5.30
N ALA A 43 -3.47 -8.42 -4.97
CA ALA A 43 -3.22 -9.31 -3.85
C ALA A 43 -3.23 -8.47 -2.56
N ILE A 44 -4.03 -8.90 -1.59
CA ILE A 44 -4.22 -8.18 -0.32
C ILE A 44 -3.55 -8.96 0.80
N PHE A 45 -2.60 -8.33 1.48
CA PHE A 45 -1.94 -8.90 2.65
C PHE A 45 -2.36 -8.13 3.89
N ARG A 46 -3.10 -8.79 4.77
CA ARG A 46 -3.48 -8.23 6.07
C ARG A 46 -2.37 -8.49 7.08
N PHE A 47 -1.73 -7.43 7.54
CA PHE A 47 -0.74 -7.46 8.59
C PHE A 47 -1.34 -6.96 9.91
N LYS A 48 -1.01 -7.66 11.00
CA LYS A 48 -1.34 -7.25 12.36
C LYS A 48 -0.05 -7.14 13.17
N GLY A 49 0.26 -5.94 13.66
CA GLY A 49 1.48 -5.69 14.43
C GLY A 49 2.03 -4.28 14.27
N LEU A 50 3.29 -4.10 14.63
CA LEU A 50 3.95 -2.80 14.69
C LEU A 50 4.32 -2.31 13.28
N TYR A 51 4.08 -1.03 12.97
CA TYR A 51 4.36 -0.49 11.63
C TYR A 51 5.83 -0.63 11.20
N HIS A 52 6.80 -0.64 12.13
CA HIS A 52 8.20 -0.85 11.77
C HIS A 52 8.47 -2.27 11.21
N GLU A 53 7.58 -3.23 11.46
CA GLU A 53 7.66 -4.60 10.95
C GLU A 53 7.11 -4.73 9.53
N LEU A 54 6.42 -3.71 8.99
CA LEU A 54 5.89 -3.73 7.62
C LEU A 54 6.99 -4.01 6.59
N ASN A 55 8.22 -3.53 6.84
CA ASN A 55 9.39 -3.84 5.99
C ASN A 55 9.62 -5.35 5.83
N ARG A 56 9.41 -6.15 6.89
CA ARG A 56 9.54 -7.61 6.82
C ARG A 56 8.44 -8.22 5.96
N VAL A 57 7.22 -7.69 6.06
CA VAL A 57 6.08 -8.13 5.23
C VAL A 57 6.33 -7.83 3.77
N TYR A 58 6.79 -6.63 3.43
CA TYR A 58 7.16 -6.28 2.05
C TYR A 58 8.27 -7.17 1.50
N ARG A 59 9.32 -7.45 2.28
CA ARG A 59 10.37 -8.39 1.87
C ARG A 59 9.80 -9.76 1.54
N TYR A 60 8.93 -10.29 2.40
CA TYR A 60 8.27 -11.57 2.14
C TYR A 60 7.41 -11.54 0.87
N ILE A 61 6.61 -10.49 0.69
CA ILE A 61 5.76 -10.33 -0.50
C ILE A 61 6.60 -10.36 -1.78
N TYR A 62 7.65 -9.53 -1.86
CA TYR A 62 8.41 -9.35 -3.09
C TYR A 62 9.47 -10.43 -3.35
N LEU A 63 10.08 -10.98 -2.30
CA LEU A 63 11.20 -11.93 -2.45
C LEU A 63 10.75 -13.39 -2.38
N ASP A 64 9.66 -13.69 -1.68
CA ASP A 64 9.21 -15.06 -1.46
C ASP A 64 7.87 -15.34 -2.15
N TRP A 65 6.82 -14.57 -1.83
CA TRP A 65 5.47 -14.84 -2.32
C TRP A 65 5.33 -14.58 -3.83
N LEU A 66 5.75 -13.41 -4.31
CA LEU A 66 5.56 -13.03 -5.71
C LEU A 66 6.32 -13.96 -6.69
N PRO A 67 7.59 -14.33 -6.45
CA PRO A 67 8.30 -15.26 -7.33
C PRO A 67 7.67 -16.66 -7.33
N ALA A 68 7.17 -17.13 -6.19
CA ALA A 68 6.65 -18.49 -6.00
C ALA A 68 5.22 -18.70 -6.52
N ASN A 69 4.49 -17.64 -6.89
CA ASN A 69 3.10 -17.73 -7.36
C ASN A 69 2.99 -17.37 -8.85
N ASP A 70 1.86 -17.68 -9.48
CA ASP A 70 1.60 -17.42 -10.91
C ASP A 70 1.25 -15.96 -11.23
N TYR A 71 1.68 -15.03 -10.37
CA TYR A 71 1.40 -13.61 -10.48
C TYR A 71 2.69 -12.80 -10.70
N SER A 72 2.57 -11.74 -11.49
CA SER A 72 3.61 -10.71 -11.65
C SER A 72 3.03 -9.35 -11.28
N LEU A 73 3.90 -8.38 -10.97
CA LEU A 73 3.45 -7.02 -10.73
C LEU A 73 2.82 -6.44 -12.00
N ARG A 74 1.61 -5.89 -11.85
CA ARG A 74 0.96 -5.13 -12.92
C ARG A 74 1.61 -3.76 -13.08
N GLU A 75 1.93 -3.11 -11.97
CA GLU A 75 2.53 -1.78 -11.89
C GLU A 75 3.38 -1.66 -10.61
N PRO A 76 4.29 -0.68 -10.50
CA PRO A 76 5.23 -0.61 -9.38
C PRO A 76 4.61 -0.05 -8.10
N PHE A 77 3.49 0.65 -8.18
CA PHE A 77 2.92 1.37 -7.04
C PHE A 77 2.03 0.47 -6.19
N THR A 78 2.30 0.47 -4.89
CA THR A 78 1.49 -0.23 -3.89
C THR A 78 0.93 0.78 -2.90
N PHE A 79 -0.15 0.40 -2.22
CA PHE A 79 -0.72 1.25 -1.19
C PHE A 79 -1.19 0.44 0.01
N GLU A 80 -1.33 1.15 1.12
CA GLU A 80 -1.72 0.61 2.40
C GLU A 80 -3.00 1.28 2.85
N THR A 81 -3.87 0.53 3.53
CA THR A 81 -4.96 1.08 4.31
C THR A 81 -4.78 0.70 5.78
N TYR A 82 -4.79 1.71 6.65
CA TYR A 82 -4.72 1.53 8.10
C TYR A 82 -6.13 1.40 8.64
N ILE A 83 -6.51 0.19 9.03
CA ILE A 83 -7.91 -0.17 9.35
C ILE A 83 -8.31 0.37 10.73
N ASN A 84 -7.35 0.52 11.64
CA ASN A 84 -7.54 1.08 12.97
C ASN A 84 -6.45 2.13 13.29
N THR A 85 -6.63 2.84 14.41
CA THR A 85 -5.76 3.96 14.80
C THR A 85 -4.96 3.64 16.07
N PRO A 86 -3.66 4.01 16.12
CA PRO A 86 -2.84 3.87 17.32
C PRO A 86 -3.33 4.71 18.50
N GLU A 87 -4.16 5.73 18.27
CA GLU A 87 -4.77 6.50 19.36
C GLU A 87 -5.75 5.68 20.20
N LYS A 88 -6.38 4.65 19.60
CA LYS A 88 -7.45 3.86 20.22
C LYS A 88 -7.13 2.37 20.33
N THR A 89 -6.01 1.95 19.75
CA THR A 89 -5.66 0.54 19.59
C THR A 89 -4.24 0.31 20.08
N PRO A 90 -4.00 -0.70 20.93
CA PRO A 90 -2.65 -1.12 21.27
C PRO A 90 -1.83 -1.39 20.00
N VAL A 91 -0.56 -1.02 20.01
CA VAL A 91 0.31 -1.10 18.84
C VAL A 91 0.46 -2.52 18.27
N SER A 92 0.32 -3.55 19.11
CA SER A 92 0.32 -4.97 18.71
C SER A 92 -0.97 -5.42 18.00
N GLU A 93 -2.02 -4.61 18.09
CA GLU A 93 -3.35 -4.86 17.53
C GLU A 93 -3.64 -3.98 16.31
N LEU A 94 -2.66 -3.20 15.85
CA LEU A 94 -2.78 -2.39 14.64
C LEU A 94 -2.93 -3.29 13.41
N ILE A 95 -3.87 -2.95 12.54
CA ILE A 95 -4.18 -3.70 11.33
C ILE A 95 -3.92 -2.82 10.11
N THR A 96 -3.09 -3.32 9.21
CA THR A 96 -2.76 -2.69 7.93
C THR A 96 -3.04 -3.69 6.81
N ASP A 97 -3.83 -3.28 5.82
CA ASP A 97 -3.96 -4.03 4.57
C ASP A 97 -3.01 -3.44 3.53
N ILE A 98 -2.18 -4.30 2.95
CA ILE A 98 -1.22 -3.95 1.90
C ILE A 98 -1.77 -4.46 0.56
N TYR A 99 -1.94 -3.56 -0.40
CA TYR A 99 -2.48 -3.84 -1.73
C TYR A 99 -1.36 -3.88 -2.76
N ILE A 100 -1.14 -5.06 -3.34
CA ILE A 100 -0.12 -5.30 -4.37
C ILE A 100 -0.84 -5.49 -5.71
N PRO A 101 -0.65 -4.61 -6.71
CA PRO A 101 -1.30 -4.75 -8.00
C PRO A 101 -0.67 -5.91 -8.78
N VAL A 102 -1.48 -6.91 -9.11
CA VAL A 102 -1.00 -8.14 -9.73
C VAL A 102 -1.70 -8.41 -11.05
N LYS A 103 -1.05 -9.21 -11.88
CA LYS A 103 -1.62 -9.83 -13.08
C LYS A 103 -1.10 -11.26 -13.16
N LYS A 104 -1.86 -12.17 -13.77
CA LYS A 104 -1.35 -13.52 -14.07
C LYS A 104 -0.12 -13.45 -14.96
N LYS A 105 0.86 -14.31 -14.71
CA LYS A 105 2.01 -14.50 -15.60
C LYS A 105 1.49 -15.01 -16.94
N GLU A 106 1.96 -14.40 -18.03
CA GLU A 106 1.77 -14.97 -19.37
C GLU A 106 2.77 -16.13 -19.49
N ILE A 107 2.25 -17.32 -19.81
CA ILE A 107 3.04 -18.55 -20.04
C ILE A 107 3.45 -18.60 -21.50
#